data_AF-A0A3D0C5X7-F1
#
_entry.id   AF-A0A3D0C5X7-F1
#
_cell.length_a   1.000
_cell.length_b   1.000
_cell.length_c   1.000
_cell.angle_alpha   90.00
_cell.angle_beta   90.00
_cell.angle_gamma   90.00
#
_symmetry.space_group_name_H-M   'P 1'
#
loop_
_entity.id
_entity.type
_entity.pdbx_description
1 polymer ?
#
loop_
_entity_poly.entity_id
_entity_poly.type
_entity_poly.pdbx_seq_one_letter_code
_entity_poly.pdbx_strand_id
1 'polypeptide(L)' 'MSHQSDLIEDDIQAYLKQHENKELVRFLTCGSVDDGKSTLIGRLLHDSKMIFEDQLA' A
#
# COMPACT_ATOMS: atom_id res chain seq x y z
N MET A 1 -5.95 -10.83 1.56
CA MET A 1 -6.06 -9.71 2.51
C MET A 1 -7.20 -9.92 3.53
N SER A 2 -7.49 -11.16 3.93
CA SER A 2 -8.51 -11.47 4.96
C SER A 2 -7.93 -11.65 6.37
N HIS A 3 -6.62 -11.87 6.51
CA HIS A 3 -5.97 -12.17 7.79
C HIS A 3 -5.77 -10.96 8.72
N GLN A 4 -6.06 -9.74 8.26
CA GLN A 4 -5.87 -8.54 9.07
C GLN A 4 -7.04 -8.31 10.04
N SER A 5 -8.23 -8.76 9.66
CA SER A 5 -9.46 -8.57 10.43
C SER A 5 -9.46 -9.39 11.72
N ASP A 6 -8.98 -10.64 11.66
CA ASP A 6 -9.01 -11.57 12.79
C ASP A 6 -8.14 -11.06 13.98
N LEU A 7 -6.94 -10.54 13.70
CA LEU A 7 -6.04 -9.99 14.74
C LEU A 7 -6.56 -8.69 15.35
N ILE A 8 -7.32 -7.88 14.61
CA ILE A 8 -7.92 -6.64 15.13
C ILE A 8 -9.01 -6.95 16.15
N GLU A 9 -9.78 -8.01 15.91
CA GLU A 9 -10.88 -8.46 16.78
C GLU A 9 -10.36 -9.18 18.03
N ASP A 10 -9.36 -10.05 17.87
CA ASP A 10 -8.84 -10.88 18.97
C ASP A 10 -7.77 -10.18 19.83
N ASP A 11 -6.87 -9.39 19.23
CA ASP A 11 -5.77 -8.71 19.95
C ASP A 11 -5.26 -7.46 19.22
N ILE A 12 -5.94 -6.34 19.50
CA ILE A 12 -5.58 -5.04 18.95
C ILE A 12 -4.15 -4.59 19.32
N GLN A 13 -3.61 -5.02 20.47
CA GLN A 13 -2.26 -4.61 20.90
C GLN A 13 -1.19 -5.32 20.07
N ALA A 14 -1.36 -6.61 19.80
CA ALA A 14 -0.49 -7.36 18.89
C ALA A 14 -0.50 -6.76 17.47
N TYR A 15 -1.69 -6.40 16.97
CA TYR A 15 -1.83 -5.75 15.67
C TYR A 15 -1.07 -4.41 15.61
N LEU A 16 -1.26 -3.53 16.60
CA LEU A 16 -0.58 -2.23 16.66
C LEU A 16 0.94 -2.40 16.71
N LYS A 17 1.44 -3.32 17.54
CA LYS A 17 2.87 -3.60 17.69
C LYS A 17 3.52 -4.10 16.38
N GLN A 18 2.81 -4.89 15.59
CA GLN A 18 3.27 -5.34 14.27
C GLN A 18 3.39 -4.18 13.27
N HIS A 19 2.53 -3.18 13.39
CA HIS A 19 2.49 -2.04 12.47
C HIS A 19 3.38 -0.86 12.90
N GLU A 20 3.82 -0.82 14.16
CA GLU A 20 4.65 0.25 14.72
C GLU A 20 6.03 0.37 14.06
N ASN A 21 6.60 -0.74 13.58
CA ASN A 21 8.00 -0.82 13.11
C ASN A 21 8.13 -1.16 11.62
N LYS A 22 7.24 -0.65 10.77
CA LYS A 22 7.37 -0.87 9.32
C LYS A 22 8.57 -0.09 8.76
N GLU A 23 9.44 -0.79 8.03
CA GLU A 23 10.58 -0.19 7.37
C GLU A 23 10.16 0.63 6.14
N LEU A 24 10.85 1.75 5.91
CA LEU A 24 10.63 2.59 4.75
C LEU A 24 11.36 2.02 3.53
N VAL A 25 10.60 1.57 2.53
CA VAL A 25 11.14 1.12 1.25
C VAL A 25 11.14 2.28 0.25
N ARG A 26 12.31 2.58 -0.33
CA ARG A 26 12.46 3.51 -1.45
C ARG A 26 12.77 2.70 -2.70
N PHE A 27 11.93 2.81 -3.72
CA PHE A 27 12.14 2.18 -5.02
C PHE A 27 11.88 3.17 -6.14
N LEU A 28 12.35 2.84 -7.34
CA LEU A 28 12.09 3.60 -8.56
C LEU A 28 11.61 2.65 -9.66
N THR A 29 10.80 3.17 -10.58
CA THR A 29 10.45 2.46 -11.82
C THR A 29 11.32 2.99 -12.96
N CYS A 30 11.79 2.08 -13.83
CA CYS A 30 12.59 2.43 -15.02
C CYS A 30 12.11 1.61 -16.23
N GLY A 31 12.34 2.12 -17.44
CA GLY A 31 11.79 1.55 -18.68
C GLY A 31 11.56 2.62 -19.76
N SER A 32 11.38 2.17 -21.00
CA SER A 32 11.07 2.98 -22.18
C SER A 32 9.72 3.71 -22.06
N VAL A 33 9.49 4.67 -22.95
CA VAL A 33 8.14 5.21 -23.20
C VAL A 33 7.20 4.03 -23.50
N ASP A 34 5.97 4.09 -22.98
CA ASP A 34 4.91 3.07 -23.10
C ASP A 34 5.09 1.75 -22.34
N ASP A 35 6.17 1.56 -21.57
CA ASP A 35 6.34 0.39 -20.67
C ASP A 35 5.39 0.39 -19.44
N GLY A 36 4.45 1.34 -19.37
CA GLY A 36 3.44 1.37 -18.31
C GLY A 36 3.96 1.76 -16.92
N LYS A 37 5.14 2.39 -16.81
CA LYS A 37 5.71 2.86 -15.51
C LYS A 37 4.71 3.64 -14.65
N SER A 38 3.99 4.59 -15.27
CA SER A 38 2.99 5.42 -14.58
C SER A 38 1.74 4.61 -14.23
N THR A 39 1.33 3.67 -15.09
CA THR A 39 0.21 2.75 -14.83
C THR A 39 0.50 1.86 -13.63
N LEU A 40 1.73 1.35 -13.51
CA LEU A 40 2.16 0.54 -12.37
C LEU A 40 2.14 1.35 -11.06
N ILE A 41 2.69 2.57 -11.07
CA ILE A 41 2.64 3.45 -9.89
C ILE A 41 1.18 3.76 -9.52
N GLY A 42 0.34 4.11 -10.50
CA GLY A 42 -1.09 4.39 -10.28
C GLY A 42 -1.83 3.19 -9.69
N ARG A 43 -1.56 1.97 -10.20
CA ARG A 43 -2.15 0.73 -9.67
C ARG A 43 -1.71 0.43 -8.25
N LEU A 44 -0.42 0.58 -7.94
CA LEU A 44 0.10 0.39 -6.58
C LEU A 44 -0.55 1.34 -5.59
N LEU A 45 -0.70 2.61 -5.96
CA LEU A 45 -1.33 3.62 -5.12
C LEU A 45 -2.84 3.37 -4.92
N HIS A 46 -3.54 2.96 -5.98
CA HIS A 46 -4.95 2.57 -5.94
C HIS A 46 -5.16 1.34 -5.03
N ASP A 47 -4.43 0.25 -5.29
CA ASP A 47 -4.62 -1.02 -4.57
C ASP A 47 -4.16 -0.94 -3.11
N SER A 48 -3.20 -0.07 -2.80
CA SER A 48 -2.76 0.20 -1.41
C SER A 48 -3.71 1.12 -0.64
N LYS A 49 -4.80 1.60 -1.26
CA LYS A 49 -5.71 2.61 -0.67
C LYS A 49 -4.97 3.88 -0.23
N MET A 50 -3.85 4.20 -0.88
CA MET A 50 -3.01 5.36 -0.57
C MET A 50 -3.40 6.60 -1.39
N ILE A 51 -4.24 6.42 -2.41
CA ILE A 51 -4.99 7.51 -3.04
C ILE A 51 -6.38 7.53 -2.42
N PHE A 52 -6.72 8.60 -1.71
CA PHE A 52 -8.13 8.93 -1.47
C PHE A 52 -8.75 9.29 -2.82
N GLU A 53 -9.91 8.71 -3.15
CA GLU A 53 -10.61 8.91 -4.45
C GLU A 53 -10.77 10.40 -4.81
N ASP A 54 -10.78 11.27 -3.82
CA ASP A 54 -10.89 12.73 -3.94
C ASP A 54 -9.72 13.44 -4.66
N GLN A 55 -8.65 12.74 -5.07
CA GLN A 55 -7.51 13.32 -5.81
C GLN A 55 -7.38 12.88 -7.29
N LEU A 56 -8.28 12.04 -7.79
CA LEU A 56 -8.34 11.69 -9.21
C LEU A 56 -9.17 12.74 -9.97
N ALA A 57 -8.54 13.88 -10.27
CA ALA A 57 -9.07 14.90 -11.19
C ALA A 57 -8.93 14.48 -12.67
#